data_AF-A0A7S2J316-F1
#
_entry.id   AF-A0A7S2J316-F1
#
_cell.length_a   1.000
_cell.length_b   1.000
_cell.length_c   1.000
_cell.angle_alpha   90.00
_cell.angle_beta   90.00
_cell.angle_gamma   90.00
#
_symmetry.space_group_name_H-M   'P 1'
#
loop_
_entity.id
_entity.type
_entity.pdbx_description
1 polymer ?
#
loop_
_entity_poly.entity_id
_entity_poly.type
_entity_poly.pdbx_seq_one_letter_code
_entity_poly.pdbx_strand_id
1 'polypeptide(L)'
;FVGQVKSYAPQQGYGFIECPETFEKFNADVFLHRNQVENGPLKRAMKGDPVRFSVEKNKAGRPQARNVLRYVPGGSWVPPSKTFVGRVKGYSEQKGFGFIACDDTRNIFNSDIFLHKNQFDAGGLEKGCLATFTVEVSGKGRPQARNVSRFVPGSFSEAAANAQAEAAE
;
A
#
# COMPACT_ATOMS: atom_id res chain seq x y z
N PHE A 1 1.25 7.73 14.20
CA PHE A 1 -0.11 7.88 14.73
C PHE A 1 -1.07 7.09 13.86
N VAL A 2 -2.14 6.56 14.47
CA VAL A 2 -3.25 5.91 13.77
C VAL A 2 -4.52 6.70 14.09
N GLY A 3 -5.32 7.00 13.07
CA GLY A 3 -6.55 7.77 13.20
C GLY A 3 -7.54 7.42 12.10
N GLN A 4 -8.62 8.20 12.02
CA GLN A 4 -9.65 8.07 10.99
C GLN A 4 -9.81 9.37 10.23
N VAL A 5 -10.07 9.29 8.93
CA VAL A 5 -10.43 10.48 8.16
C VAL A 5 -11.78 10.99 8.67
N LYS A 6 -11.78 12.17 9.29
CA LYS A 6 -12.99 12.82 9.81
C LYS A 6 -13.79 13.49 8.69
N SER A 7 -13.07 14.13 7.77
CA SER A 7 -13.62 14.75 6.56
C SER A 7 -12.56 14.89 5.48
N TYR A 8 -12.97 14.88 4.22
CA TYR A 8 -12.12 15.26 3.10
C TYR A 8 -12.99 15.87 2.01
N ALA A 9 -12.60 17.04 1.52
CA ALA A 9 -13.37 17.82 0.57
C ALA A 9 -12.50 18.04 -0.69
N PRO A 10 -12.62 17.19 -1.73
CA PRO A 10 -11.72 17.20 -2.88
C PRO A 10 -11.68 18.52 -3.62
N GLN A 11 -12.82 19.21 -3.72
CA GLN A 11 -12.90 20.52 -4.38
C GLN A 11 -12.08 21.60 -3.66
N GLN A 12 -12.04 21.57 -2.32
CA GLN A 12 -11.21 22.46 -1.52
C GLN A 12 -9.77 21.95 -1.36
N GLY A 13 -9.52 20.68 -1.68
CA GLY A 13 -8.19 20.07 -1.65
C GLY A 13 -7.66 19.79 -0.24
N TYR A 14 -8.54 19.72 0.77
CA TYR A 14 -8.13 19.37 2.13
C TYR A 14 -9.23 18.68 2.94
N GLY A 15 -8.84 18.19 4.10
CA GLY A 15 -9.69 17.55 5.10
C GLY A 15 -9.01 17.48 6.46
N PHE A 16 -9.52 16.60 7.32
CA PHE A 16 -9.00 16.39 8.66
C PHE A 16 -9.00 14.91 9.04
N ILE A 17 -8.01 14.51 9.82
CA ILE A 17 -7.93 13.20 10.47
C ILE A 17 -8.19 13.40 11.95
N GLU A 18 -9.15 12.66 12.51
CA GLU A 18 -9.32 12.53 13.94
C GLU A 18 -8.40 11.43 14.47
N CYS A 19 -7.67 11.73 15.54
CA CYS A 19 -6.78 10.79 16.20
C CYS A 19 -6.64 11.20 17.68
N PRO A 20 -7.15 10.38 18.62
CA PRO A 20 -7.15 10.70 20.05
C PRO A 20 -5.77 11.10 20.58
N GLU A 21 -4.72 10.33 20.25
CA GLU A 21 -3.35 10.61 20.67
C GLU A 21 -2.83 11.98 20.19
N THR A 22 -3.21 12.40 18.97
CA THR A 22 -2.81 13.73 18.47
C THR A 22 -3.68 14.83 19.05
N PHE A 23 -4.94 14.54 19.35
CA PHE A 23 -5.83 15.51 19.97
C PHE A 23 -5.40 15.81 21.40
N GLU A 24 -4.99 14.80 22.17
CA GLU A 24 -4.40 15.00 23.50
C GLU A 24 -3.10 15.83 23.45
N LYS A 25 -2.27 15.63 22.42
CA LYS A 25 -0.96 16.30 22.30
C LYS A 25 -1.04 17.73 21.74
N PHE A 26 -1.97 17.98 20.82
CA PHE A 26 -2.02 19.23 20.04
C PHE A 26 -3.34 19.99 20.20
N ASN A 27 -4.31 19.41 20.91
CA ASN A 27 -5.67 19.94 21.09
C ASN A 27 -6.37 20.28 19.76
N ALA A 28 -6.13 19.46 18.73
CA ALA A 28 -6.63 19.69 17.39
C ALA A 28 -6.67 18.41 16.55
N ASP A 29 -7.60 18.36 15.59
CA ASP A 29 -7.55 17.39 14.49
C ASP A 29 -6.37 17.69 13.57
N VAL A 30 -5.87 16.66 12.89
CA VAL A 30 -4.69 16.76 12.04
C VAL A 30 -5.11 17.12 10.63
N PHE A 31 -4.55 18.21 10.09
CA PHE A 31 -4.88 18.66 8.73
C PHE A 31 -4.40 17.67 7.67
N LEU A 32 -5.30 17.31 6.75
CA LEU A 32 -5.04 16.40 5.64
C LEU A 32 -5.07 17.15 4.31
N HIS A 33 -3.90 17.38 3.70
CA HIS A 33 -3.80 18.08 2.42
C HIS A 33 -3.97 17.14 1.22
N ARG A 34 -4.46 17.65 0.07
CA ARG A 34 -4.59 16.88 -1.19
C ARG A 34 -3.33 16.16 -1.64
N ASN A 35 -2.15 16.69 -1.32
CA ASN A 35 -0.89 16.04 -1.68
C ASN A 35 -0.63 14.74 -0.91
N GLN A 36 -1.31 14.53 0.22
CA GLN A 36 -1.27 13.27 0.96
C GLN A 36 -2.37 12.30 0.51
N VAL A 37 -3.34 12.78 -0.27
CA VAL A 37 -4.51 12.03 -0.73
C VAL A 37 -4.41 11.74 -2.23
N GLU A 38 -4.81 12.70 -3.06
CA GLU A 38 -4.93 12.56 -4.52
C GLU A 38 -3.56 12.35 -5.17
N ASN A 39 -2.60 13.20 -4.83
CA ASN A 39 -1.22 13.08 -5.33
C ASN A 39 -0.37 12.14 -4.46
N GLY A 40 -0.95 11.64 -3.37
CA GLY A 40 -0.29 10.79 -2.40
C GLY A 40 -0.51 9.29 -2.66
N PRO A 41 -0.04 8.45 -1.73
CA PRO A 41 -0.26 7.01 -1.78
C PRO A 41 -1.68 6.59 -1.36
N LEU A 42 -2.43 7.46 -0.66
CA LEU A 42 -3.79 7.13 -0.22
C LEU A 42 -4.80 7.12 -1.39
N LYS A 43 -4.53 7.89 -2.46
CA LYS A 43 -5.32 8.08 -3.70
C LYS A 43 -6.74 8.64 -3.53
N ARG A 44 -7.43 8.29 -2.44
CA ARG A 44 -8.74 8.82 -2.04
C ARG A 44 -8.90 8.77 -0.53
N ALA A 45 -9.68 9.69 0.03
CA ALA A 45 -10.03 9.69 1.44
C ALA A 45 -11.56 9.81 1.58
N MET A 46 -12.15 8.91 2.36
CA MET A 46 -13.56 8.92 2.72
C MET A 46 -13.70 9.04 4.24
N LYS A 47 -14.79 9.65 4.71
CA LYS A 47 -15.08 9.71 6.15
C LYS A 47 -15.09 8.30 6.77
N GLY A 48 -14.40 8.14 7.89
CA GLY A 48 -14.24 6.85 8.60
C GLY A 48 -13.09 5.99 8.09
N ASP A 49 -12.38 6.38 7.03
CA ASP A 49 -11.23 5.62 6.54
C ASP A 49 -10.13 5.54 7.61
N PRO A 50 -9.72 4.33 8.04
CA PRO A 50 -8.59 4.17 8.95
C PRO A 50 -7.29 4.51 8.23
N VAL A 51 -6.49 5.40 8.82
CA VAL A 51 -5.23 5.87 8.26
C VAL A 51 -4.13 5.88 9.31
N ARG A 52 -2.91 5.66 8.86
CA ARG A 52 -1.69 5.90 9.63
C ARG A 52 -0.94 7.05 9.01
N PHE A 53 -0.26 7.82 9.85
CA PHE A 53 0.43 9.03 9.40
C PHE A 53 1.51 9.44 10.42
N SER A 54 2.44 10.26 9.94
CA SER A 54 3.31 11.09 10.78
C SER A 54 2.73 12.50 10.88
N VAL A 55 3.09 13.22 11.94
CA VAL A 55 2.65 14.61 12.17
C VAL A 55 3.84 15.54 12.06
N GLU A 56 3.68 16.61 11.28
CA GLU A 56 4.56 17.78 11.28
C GLU A 56 3.75 19.01 11.66
N LYS A 57 4.33 19.95 12.42
CA LYS A 57 3.68 21.23 12.72
C LYS A 57 4.02 22.25 11.63
N ASN A 58 3.05 23.06 11.21
CA ASN A 58 3.31 24.22 10.36
C ASN A 58 3.90 25.40 11.17
N LYS A 59 4.18 26.53 10.52
CA LYS A 59 4.72 27.74 11.18
C LYS A 59 3.84 28.28 12.32
N ALA A 60 2.54 28.03 12.26
CA ALA A 60 1.56 28.42 13.30
C ALA A 60 1.38 27.32 14.36
N GLY A 61 2.21 26.27 14.37
CA GLY A 61 2.14 25.17 15.33
C GLY A 61 1.01 24.16 15.07
N ARG A 62 0.21 24.31 14.01
CA ARG A 62 -0.92 23.42 13.72
C ARG A 62 -0.43 22.08 13.14
N PRO A 63 -0.98 20.93 13.58
CA PRO A 63 -0.56 19.61 13.11
C PRO A 63 -0.98 19.37 11.65
N GLN A 64 -0.07 18.79 10.87
CA GLN A 64 -0.24 18.45 9.46
C GLN A 64 0.11 16.97 9.27
N ALA A 65 -0.77 16.24 8.59
CA ALA A 65 -0.54 14.84 8.29
C ALA A 65 0.52 14.70 7.19
N ARG A 66 1.43 13.75 7.37
CA ARG A 66 2.46 13.36 6.42
C ARG A 66 2.50 11.84 6.30
N ASN A 67 3.02 11.35 5.18
CA ASN A 67 3.15 9.92 4.90
C ASN A 67 1.84 9.16 5.17
N VAL A 68 0.72 9.74 4.72
CA VAL A 68 -0.61 9.23 5.03
C VAL A 68 -0.88 7.98 4.21
N LEU A 69 -1.01 6.85 4.90
CA LEU A 69 -1.27 5.55 4.30
C LEU A 69 -2.54 4.97 4.91
N ARG A 70 -3.22 4.13 4.13
CA ARG A 70 -4.36 3.36 4.64
C ARG A 70 -3.89 2.41 5.73
N TYR A 71 -4.60 2.40 6.85
CA TYR A 71 -4.32 1.50 7.97
C TYR A 71 -5.27 0.30 7.94
N VAL A 72 -4.75 -0.89 8.21
CA VAL A 72 -5.54 -2.11 8.36
C VAL A 72 -5.56 -2.45 9.85
N PRO A 73 -6.71 -2.36 10.53
CA PRO A 73 -6.84 -2.72 11.94
C PRO A 73 -6.37 -4.15 12.20
N GLY A 74 -5.50 -4.32 13.19
CA GLY A 74 -4.92 -5.63 13.54
C GLY A 74 -3.83 -6.14 12.59
N GLY A 75 -3.58 -5.45 11.47
CA GLY A 75 -2.50 -5.78 10.55
C GLY A 75 -1.18 -5.12 10.92
N SER A 76 -0.07 -5.80 10.61
CA SER A 76 1.25 -5.18 10.69
C SER A 76 1.47 -4.18 9.55
N TRP A 77 2.31 -3.18 9.76
CA TRP A 77 2.59 -2.20 8.72
C TRP A 77 3.41 -2.78 7.59
N VAL A 78 2.99 -2.49 6.36
CA VAL A 78 3.72 -2.82 5.14
C VAL A 78 4.20 -1.53 4.48
N PRO A 79 5.52 -1.35 4.29
CA PRO A 79 6.04 -0.28 3.47
C PRO A 79 5.51 -0.39 2.04
N PRO A 80 5.13 0.71 1.35
CA PRO A 80 4.68 0.66 -0.04
C PRO A 80 5.70 0.04 -1.01
N SER A 81 6.99 0.14 -0.67
CA SER A 81 8.10 -0.45 -1.43
C SER A 81 8.39 -1.91 -1.08
N LYS A 82 7.71 -2.49 -0.09
CA LYS A 82 7.94 -3.89 0.29
C LYS A 82 7.35 -4.81 -0.77
N THR A 83 8.24 -5.57 -1.40
CA THR A 83 7.89 -6.63 -2.35
C THR A 83 7.66 -7.93 -1.62
N PHE A 84 6.66 -8.68 -2.06
CA PHE A 84 6.34 -10.03 -1.61
C PHE A 84 6.46 -11.00 -2.79
N VAL A 85 6.73 -12.26 -2.48
CA VAL A 85 6.63 -13.36 -3.44
C VAL A 85 5.43 -14.21 -3.05
N GLY A 86 4.59 -14.52 -4.02
CA GLY A 86 3.39 -15.33 -3.80
C GLY A 86 3.00 -16.12 -5.04
N ARG A 87 2.09 -17.07 -4.85
CA ARG A 87 1.61 -17.95 -5.93
C ARG A 87 0.27 -17.47 -6.45
N VAL A 88 0.12 -17.35 -7.76
CA VAL A 88 -1.17 -17.04 -8.39
C VAL A 88 -2.11 -18.24 -8.17
N LYS A 89 -3.01 -18.12 -7.20
CA LYS A 89 -3.92 -19.19 -6.77
C LYS A 89 -4.98 -19.49 -7.82
N GLY A 90 -5.46 -18.45 -8.50
CA GLY A 90 -6.45 -18.56 -9.56
C GLY A 90 -6.69 -17.23 -10.22
N TYR A 91 -7.11 -17.27 -11.48
CA TYR A 91 -7.53 -16.11 -12.26
C TYR A 91 -8.72 -16.51 -13.12
N SER A 92 -9.72 -15.64 -13.22
CA SER A 92 -10.89 -15.82 -14.07
C SER A 92 -10.90 -14.72 -15.12
N GLU A 93 -10.67 -15.09 -16.37
CA GLU A 93 -10.71 -14.16 -17.52
C GLU A 93 -12.08 -13.50 -17.68
N GLN A 94 -13.15 -14.30 -17.53
CA GLN A 94 -14.53 -13.82 -17.60
C GLN A 94 -14.83 -12.76 -16.56
N LYS A 95 -14.31 -12.92 -15.32
CA LYS A 95 -14.51 -11.95 -14.24
C LYS A 95 -13.46 -10.83 -14.23
N GLY A 96 -12.34 -11.01 -14.94
CA GLY A 96 -11.22 -10.06 -15.01
C GLY A 96 -10.42 -9.92 -13.71
N PHE A 97 -10.44 -10.93 -12.83
CA PHE A 97 -9.65 -10.91 -11.60
C PHE A 97 -9.28 -12.30 -11.09
N GLY A 98 -8.30 -12.31 -10.19
CA GLY A 98 -7.78 -13.48 -9.51
C GLY A 98 -7.26 -13.14 -8.12
N PHE A 99 -6.49 -14.09 -7.54
CA PHE A 99 -5.87 -13.93 -6.24
C PHE A 99 -4.46 -14.51 -6.20
N ILE A 100 -3.57 -13.86 -5.45
CA ILE A 100 -2.24 -14.34 -5.12
C ILE A 100 -2.26 -14.80 -3.66
N ALA A 101 -1.86 -16.05 -3.42
CA ALA A 101 -1.62 -16.59 -2.09
C ALA A 101 -0.18 -16.29 -1.66
N CYS A 102 -0.01 -15.71 -0.48
CA CYS A 102 1.29 -15.40 0.11
C CYS A 102 1.14 -15.38 1.63
N ASP A 103 1.82 -16.29 2.33
CA ASP A 103 1.65 -16.46 3.78
C ASP A 103 2.04 -15.22 4.57
N ASP A 104 3.08 -14.49 4.16
CA ASP A 104 3.46 -13.21 4.77
C ASP A 104 2.30 -12.21 4.72
N THR A 105 1.69 -12.04 3.55
CA THR A 105 0.56 -11.11 3.39
C THR A 105 -0.69 -11.63 4.09
N ARG A 106 -0.89 -12.95 4.17
CA ARG A 106 -2.01 -13.55 4.89
C ARG A 106 -1.91 -13.31 6.39
N ASN A 107 -0.71 -13.37 6.96
CA ASN A 107 -0.48 -13.03 8.37
C ASN A 107 -0.71 -11.53 8.66
N ILE A 108 -0.52 -10.66 7.67
CA ILE A 108 -0.66 -9.21 7.83
C ILE A 108 -2.08 -8.71 7.57
N PHE A 109 -2.75 -9.25 6.55
CA PHE A 109 -4.06 -8.77 6.08
C PHE A 109 -5.20 -9.76 6.34
N ASN A 110 -4.89 -10.96 6.86
CA ASN A 110 -5.84 -12.05 7.06
C ASN A 110 -6.64 -12.43 5.80
N SER A 111 -6.01 -12.29 4.62
CA SER A 111 -6.65 -12.51 3.31
C SER A 111 -5.61 -12.81 2.23
N ASP A 112 -6.05 -13.48 1.16
CA ASP A 112 -5.32 -13.54 -0.12
C ASP A 112 -5.32 -12.15 -0.78
N ILE A 113 -4.34 -11.90 -1.66
CA ILE A 113 -4.15 -10.61 -2.32
C ILE A 113 -4.91 -10.57 -3.63
N PHE A 114 -5.76 -9.56 -3.80
CA PHE A 114 -6.55 -9.39 -5.02
C PHE A 114 -5.66 -9.03 -6.22
N LEU A 115 -5.84 -9.75 -7.33
CA LEU A 115 -5.09 -9.57 -8.58
C LEU A 115 -6.04 -9.12 -9.69
N HIS A 116 -5.87 -7.88 -10.16
CA HIS A 116 -6.67 -7.32 -11.25
C HIS A 116 -6.16 -7.76 -12.62
N LYS A 117 -7.04 -7.88 -13.63
CA LYS A 117 -6.69 -8.20 -15.04
C LYS A 117 -5.45 -7.46 -15.54
N ASN A 118 -5.45 -6.12 -15.44
CA ASN A 118 -4.32 -5.32 -15.92
C ASN A 118 -2.97 -5.68 -15.27
N GLN A 119 -2.96 -6.13 -14.01
CA GLN A 119 -1.73 -6.56 -13.33
C GLN A 119 -1.34 -8.00 -13.71
N PHE A 120 -2.34 -8.86 -14.00
CA PHE A 120 -2.13 -10.21 -14.49
C PHE A 120 -1.53 -10.21 -15.90
N ASP A 121 -2.15 -9.47 -16.82
CA ASP A 121 -1.76 -9.38 -18.23
C ASP A 121 -0.37 -8.71 -18.35
N ALA A 122 -0.16 -7.57 -17.70
CA ALA A 122 1.11 -6.85 -17.75
C ALA A 122 2.27 -7.62 -17.07
N GLY A 123 1.95 -8.47 -16.09
CA GLY A 123 2.94 -9.26 -15.37
C GLY A 123 3.37 -10.56 -16.08
N GLY A 124 2.75 -10.90 -17.22
CA GLY A 124 3.01 -12.16 -17.92
C GLY A 124 2.70 -13.39 -17.07
N LEU A 125 1.62 -13.31 -16.28
CA LEU A 125 1.31 -14.30 -15.26
C LEU A 125 0.51 -15.47 -15.81
N GLU A 126 0.66 -16.61 -15.15
CA GLU A 126 -0.14 -17.80 -15.40
C GLU A 126 -0.67 -18.33 -14.07
N LYS A 127 -1.80 -19.05 -14.10
CA LYS A 127 -2.30 -19.71 -12.90
C LYS A 127 -1.24 -20.68 -12.37
N GLY A 128 -0.95 -20.59 -11.08
CA GLY A 128 -0.01 -21.46 -10.38
C GLY A 128 1.45 -20.99 -10.41
N CYS A 129 1.80 -19.96 -11.19
CA CYS A 129 3.15 -19.39 -11.19
C CYS A 129 3.44 -18.58 -9.93
N LEU A 130 4.73 -18.34 -9.66
CA LEU A 130 5.14 -17.37 -8.66
C LEU A 130 5.14 -15.97 -9.27
N ALA A 131 4.83 -14.98 -8.44
CA ALA A 131 4.83 -13.58 -8.79
C ALA A 131 5.48 -12.76 -7.68
N THR A 132 6.24 -11.75 -8.07
CA THR A 132 6.63 -10.64 -7.20
C THR A 132 5.56 -9.56 -7.29
N PHE A 133 5.27 -8.90 -6.17
CA PHE A 133 4.29 -7.81 -6.12
C PHE A 133 4.48 -6.93 -4.88
N THR A 134 4.04 -5.68 -4.96
CA THR A 134 3.80 -4.83 -3.79
C THR A 134 2.31 -4.86 -3.42
N VAL A 135 1.97 -4.47 -2.19
CA VAL A 135 0.59 -4.46 -1.70
C VAL A 135 0.10 -3.04 -1.48
N GLU A 136 -1.03 -2.72 -2.11
CA GLU A 136 -1.79 -1.49 -1.86
C GLU A 136 -3.15 -1.85 -1.27
N VAL A 137 -3.53 -1.21 -0.16
CA VAL A 137 -4.85 -1.43 0.43
C VAL A 137 -5.85 -0.49 -0.24
N SER A 138 -6.86 -1.06 -0.88
CA SER A 138 -7.95 -0.31 -1.48
C SER A 138 -8.76 0.45 -0.44
N GLY A 139 -9.54 1.45 -0.86
CA GLY A 139 -10.39 2.18 0.08
C GLY A 139 -11.55 1.42 0.71
N LYS A 140 -11.71 0.12 0.43
CA LYS A 140 -12.61 -0.78 1.18
C LYS A 140 -11.84 -1.64 2.19
N GLY A 141 -10.57 -1.33 2.46
CA GLY A 141 -9.69 -2.12 3.33
C GLY A 141 -9.18 -3.43 2.72
N ARG A 142 -9.46 -3.69 1.43
CA ARG A 142 -9.03 -4.94 0.77
C ARG A 142 -7.65 -4.78 0.14
N PRO A 143 -6.69 -5.70 0.40
CA PRO A 143 -5.34 -5.62 -0.15
C PRO A 143 -5.32 -6.06 -1.62
N GLN A 144 -4.57 -5.33 -2.44
CA GLN A 144 -4.46 -5.52 -3.89
C GLN A 144 -3.00 -5.57 -4.31
N ALA A 145 -2.70 -6.46 -5.25
CA ALA A 145 -1.38 -6.59 -5.82
C ALA A 145 -1.12 -5.43 -6.80
N ARG A 146 0.06 -4.83 -6.67
CA ARG A 146 0.60 -3.79 -7.55
C ARG A 146 2.00 -4.19 -8.00
N ASN A 147 2.47 -3.58 -9.09
CA ASN A 147 3.79 -3.83 -9.67
C ASN A 147 4.06 -5.34 -9.82
N VAL A 148 3.05 -6.06 -10.33
CA VAL A 148 3.10 -7.53 -10.38
C VAL A 148 3.98 -7.98 -11.53
N SER A 149 4.86 -8.93 -11.29
CA SER A 149 5.72 -9.53 -12.33
C SER A 149 5.96 -11.00 -12.03
N ARG A 150 6.02 -11.83 -13.09
CA ARG A 150 6.35 -13.25 -12.95
C ARG A 150 7.70 -13.41 -12.24
N PHE A 151 7.72 -14.26 -11.22
CA PHE A 151 8.94 -14.63 -10.51
C PHE A 151 9.35 -16.02 -10.94
N VAL A 152 10.58 -16.16 -11.45
CA VAL A 152 11.17 -17.45 -11.76
C VAL A 152 12.31 -17.68 -10.76
N PRO A 153 12.18 -18.64 -9.82
CA PRO A 153 13.24 -18.97 -8.89
C PRO A 153 14.49 -19.39 -9.68
N GLY A 154 15.62 -18.74 -9.43
CA GLY A 154 16.88 -19.01 -10.12
C GLY A 154 17.11 -18.19 -11.40
N SER A 155 16.12 -17.40 -11.88
CA SER A 155 16.38 -16.38 -12.90
C SER A 155 16.88 -15.08 -12.25
N PHE A 156 18.04 -15.13 -11.63
CA PHE A 156 18.78 -13.89 -11.46
C PHE A 156 19.23 -13.48 -12.87
N SER A 157 18.88 -12.27 -13.30
CA SER A 157 19.48 -11.73 -14.51
C SER A 157 21.00 -11.75 -14.33
N GLU A 158 21.73 -12.28 -15.32
CA GLU A 158 23.20 -12.25 -15.37
C GLU A 158 23.78 -10.83 -15.17
N ALA A 159 22.95 -9.80 -15.30
CA ALA A 159 23.30 -8.40 -15.01
C ALA A 159 23.65 -8.11 -13.54
N ALA A 160 23.19 -8.90 -12.55
CA ALA A 160 23.53 -8.70 -11.14
C ALA A 160 24.74 -9.53 -10.67
N ALA A 161 25.07 -10.62 -11.38
CA ALA A 161 26.17 -11.51 -11.00
C ALA A 161 27.56 -10.96 -11.40
N ASN A 162 27.66 -10.19 -12.49
CA ASN A 162 28.94 -9.63 -12.94
C ASN A 162 29.43 -8.40 -12.15
N ALA A 163 28.66 -7.86 -11.21
CA ALA A 163 29.10 -6.71 -10.40
C ALA A 163 29.88 -7.10 -9.13
N GLN A 164 29.98 -8.40 -8.79
CA GLN A 164 30.69 -8.87 -7.59
C GLN A 164 31.93 -9.74 -7.89
N ALA A 165 32.30 -9.92 -9.17
CA ALA A 165 33.52 -10.63 -9.55
C ALA A 165 34.74 -9.70 -9.81
N GLU A 166 34.53 -8.39 -9.94
CA GLU A 166 35.58 -7.43 -10.37
C GLU A 166 36.15 -6.57 -9.21
N ALA A 167 36.00 -7.02 -7.96
CA ALA A 167 36.56 -6.36 -6.77
C ALA A 167 37.52 -7.25 -5.97
N ALA A 168 38.04 -8.31 -6.60
CA ALA A 168 38.94 -9.28 -5.97
C ALA A 168 40.16 -9.64 -6.83
N GLU A 169 40.66 -8.71 -7.65
CA GLU A 169 42.03 -8.79 -8.20
C GLU A 169 42.82 -7.53 -7.85
#